data_AF-A0AAN6XSS1-F1
#
_entry.id   AF-A0AAN6XSS1-F1
#
_cell.length_a   1.000
_cell.length_b   1.000
_cell.length_c   1.000
_cell.angle_alpha   90.00
_cell.angle_beta   90.00
_cell.angle_gamma   90.00
#
_symmetry.space_group_name_H-M   'P 1'
#
loop_
_entity.id
_entity.type
_entity.pdbx_description
1 polymer ?
#
loop_
_entity_poly.entity_id
_entity_poly.type
_entity_poly.pdbx_seq_one_letter_code
_entity_poly.pdbx_strand_id
1 'polypeptide(L)'
;MEPEVTWGRCTKPADGLFDAMVRIARQIAAEGEYDKVEIRSTPKDHAGGKAAAPHFKVLLIGTHNGRPVHHPHHLRIVHRNDRGEEWRYQMNSRSERYNYETFCAKKGPPGNCPRNRRLRREAAAAASEEKAADSSDMNDSSVASESSSEDGQSFPDGWYADPGASESGASLRWFENGQWTSYTR
;
A
#
# COMPACT_ATOMS: atom_id res chain seq x y z
N MET A 1 20.53 -3.63 -5.26
CA MET A 1 21.22 -2.63 -4.42
C MET A 1 20.63 -2.74 -3.04
N GLU A 2 21.44 -2.93 -1.99
CA GLU A 2 20.90 -2.96 -0.63
C GLU A 2 20.55 -1.53 -0.16
N PRO A 3 19.39 -1.31 0.48
CA PRO A 3 19.02 0.00 1.00
C PRO A 3 20.00 0.50 2.06
N GLU A 4 20.41 1.76 1.94
CA GLU A 4 21.25 2.44 2.93
C GLU A 4 20.44 2.61 4.23
N VAL A 5 21.01 2.21 5.38
CA VAL A 5 20.38 2.40 6.69
C VAL A 5 21.12 3.49 7.44
N THR A 6 20.39 4.53 7.83
CA THR A 6 20.89 5.61 8.66
C THR A 6 20.18 5.64 10.00
N TRP A 7 20.92 6.06 11.03
CA TRP A 7 20.37 6.23 12.35
C TRP A 7 20.10 7.72 12.59
N GLY A 8 18.83 8.06 12.84
CA GLY A 8 18.42 9.42 13.15
C GLY A 8 18.80 9.84 14.58
N ARG A 9 18.19 10.92 15.07
CA ARG A 9 18.49 11.50 16.40
C ARG A 9 17.89 10.71 17.59
N CYS A 10 17.83 9.39 17.52
CA CYS A 10 17.35 8.55 18.63
C CYS A 10 18.49 7.75 19.27
N THR A 11 18.33 7.36 20.53
CA THR A 11 19.33 6.55 21.25
C THR A 11 19.53 5.22 20.53
N LYS A 12 20.77 4.85 20.23
CA LYS A 12 21.08 3.52 19.69
C LYS A 12 20.83 2.46 20.78
N PRO A 13 20.02 1.43 20.53
CA PRO A 13 19.85 0.35 21.48
C PRO A 13 21.15 -0.46 21.59
N ALA A 14 21.34 -1.09 22.75
CA ALA A 14 22.41 -2.06 22.94
C ALA A 14 22.00 -3.45 22.42
N ASP A 15 22.97 -4.37 22.42
CA ASP A 15 22.79 -5.80 22.13
C ASP A 15 22.21 -6.08 20.73
N GLY A 16 21.70 -7.30 20.51
CA GLY A 16 21.15 -7.73 19.22
C GLY A 16 19.89 -6.98 18.76
N LEU A 17 19.34 -6.06 19.58
CA LEU A 17 18.19 -5.24 19.19
C LEU A 17 18.56 -4.26 18.07
N PHE A 18 19.78 -3.70 18.10
CA PHE A 18 20.25 -2.82 17.03
C PHE A 18 20.25 -3.54 15.69
N ASP A 19 20.88 -4.71 15.65
CA ASP A 19 21.01 -5.51 14.42
C ASP A 19 19.64 -5.97 13.90
N ALA A 20 18.73 -6.38 14.79
CA ALA A 20 17.38 -6.75 14.40
C ALA A 20 16.60 -5.57 13.82
N MET A 21 16.70 -4.37 14.41
CA MET A 21 16.06 -3.17 13.88
C MET A 21 16.60 -2.80 12.50
N VAL A 22 17.92 -2.83 12.32
CA VAL A 22 18.58 -2.55 11.03
C VAL A 22 18.15 -3.58 9.97
N ARG A 23 18.15 -4.87 10.31
CA ARG A 23 17.71 -5.96 9.44
C ARG A 23 16.26 -5.76 8.98
N ILE A 24 15.35 -5.52 9.92
CA ILE A 24 13.93 -5.31 9.61
C ILE A 24 13.73 -4.04 8.76
N ALA A 25 14.39 -2.93 9.12
CA ALA A 25 14.27 -1.68 8.38
C ALA A 25 14.77 -1.84 6.93
N ARG A 26 15.90 -2.53 6.73
CA ARG A 26 16.44 -2.83 5.41
C ARG A 26 15.51 -3.73 4.60
N GLN A 27 14.97 -4.78 5.21
CA GLN A 27 14.00 -5.67 4.56
C GLN A 27 12.79 -4.88 4.04
N ILE A 28 12.19 -4.04 4.88
CA ILE A 28 11.01 -3.26 4.49
C ILE A 28 11.34 -2.21 3.42
N ALA A 29 12.51 -1.59 3.50
CA ALA A 29 12.99 -0.69 2.46
C ALA A 29 13.15 -1.41 1.12
N ALA A 30 13.78 -2.58 1.12
CA ALA A 30 13.98 -3.39 -0.09
C ALA A 30 12.66 -3.88 -0.68
N GLU A 31 11.76 -4.42 0.15
CA GLU A 31 10.43 -4.86 -0.27
C GLU A 31 9.61 -3.74 -0.89
N GLY A 32 9.81 -2.50 -0.44
CA GLY A 32 9.10 -1.32 -0.91
C GLY A 32 9.78 -0.58 -2.06
N GLU A 33 10.96 -1.03 -2.53
CA GLU A 33 11.80 -0.34 -3.51
C GLU A 33 12.23 1.07 -3.04
N TYR A 34 12.67 1.18 -1.78
CA TYR A 34 13.29 2.39 -1.24
C TYR A 34 14.81 2.28 -1.27
N ASP A 35 15.46 3.40 -1.56
CA ASP A 35 16.92 3.52 -1.65
C ASP A 35 17.56 3.63 -0.25
N LYS A 36 16.85 4.25 0.69
CA LYS A 36 17.36 4.57 2.03
C LYS A 36 16.28 4.46 3.10
N VAL A 37 16.69 4.15 4.32
CA VAL A 37 15.84 4.19 5.52
C VAL A 37 16.55 4.90 6.67
N GLU A 38 15.84 5.81 7.33
CA GLU A 38 16.28 6.50 8.54
C GLU A 38 15.50 5.98 9.75
N ILE A 39 16.19 5.39 10.73
CA ILE A 39 15.57 4.94 11.98
C ILE A 39 15.41 6.14 12.93
N ARG A 40 14.16 6.44 13.31
CA ARG A 40 13.79 7.65 14.06
C ARG A 40 13.39 7.40 15.51
N SER A 41 13.16 6.16 15.89
CA SER A 41 12.93 5.80 17.28
C SER A 41 13.42 4.40 17.59
N THR A 42 13.62 4.11 18.86
CA THR A 42 13.71 2.75 19.38
C THR A 42 12.34 2.27 19.85
N PRO A 43 12.11 0.94 19.89
CA PRO A 43 10.98 0.39 20.62
C PRO A 43 11.03 0.84 22.07
N LYS A 44 9.90 1.30 22.60
CA LYS A 44 9.79 1.64 24.03
C LYS A 44 9.51 0.36 24.83
N ASP A 45 10.24 0.19 25.92
CA ASP A 45 9.86 -0.74 26.98
C ASP A 45 8.61 -0.18 27.66
N HIS A 46 7.63 -1.04 27.90
CA HIS A 46 6.35 -0.63 28.49
C HIS A 46 6.52 -0.25 29.96
N ALA A 47 6.91 1.00 30.24
CA ALA A 47 6.81 1.59 31.58
C ALA A 47 5.39 2.12 31.90
N GLY A 48 4.36 1.77 31.13
CA GLY A 48 3.05 2.41 31.22
C GLY A 48 1.88 1.54 30.78
N GLY A 49 1.68 0.40 31.45
CA GLY A 49 0.35 -0.17 31.72
C GLY A 49 -0.57 -0.62 30.56
N LYS A 50 -0.17 -0.55 29.29
CA LYS A 50 -0.99 -1.09 28.18
C LYS A 50 -0.17 -1.88 27.18
N ALA A 51 -0.67 -3.07 26.84
CA ALA A 51 -0.11 -4.03 25.89
C ALA A 51 -0.07 -3.53 24.43
N ALA A 52 0.52 -2.36 24.15
CA ALA A 52 0.71 -1.92 22.78
C ALA A 52 1.79 -2.77 22.12
N ALA A 53 1.58 -3.16 20.85
CA ALA A 53 2.60 -3.93 20.14
C ALA A 53 3.92 -3.13 20.06
N PRO A 54 5.08 -3.77 20.32
CA PRO A 54 6.37 -3.10 20.19
C PRO A 54 6.52 -2.61 18.75
N HIS A 55 6.94 -1.36 18.61
CA HIS A 55 7.12 -0.75 17.30
C HIS A 55 8.19 0.33 17.34
N PHE A 56 8.76 0.62 16.18
CA PHE A 56 9.67 1.74 16.01
C PHE A 56 9.32 2.52 14.75
N LYS A 57 9.75 3.79 14.72
CA LYS A 57 9.46 4.72 13.64
C LYS A 57 10.65 4.77 12.70
N VAL A 58 10.36 4.77 11.40
CA VAL A 58 11.34 4.96 10.34
C VAL A 58 10.86 5.99 9.34
N LEU A 59 11.79 6.59 8.61
CA LEU A 59 11.51 7.32 7.37
C LEU A 59 12.09 6.52 6.21
N LEU A 60 11.23 6.05 5.32
CA LEU A 60 11.63 5.38 4.09
C LEU A 60 11.81 6.44 3.00
N ILE A 61 12.94 6.42 2.33
CA ILE A 61 13.37 7.43 1.34
C ILE A 61 13.69 6.70 0.05
N GLY A 62 13.06 7.11 -1.03
CA GLY A 62 13.36 6.54 -2.34
C GLY A 62 13.01 7.49 -3.47
N THR A 63 13.07 6.98 -4.69
CA THR A 63 12.77 7.74 -5.89
C THR A 63 11.61 7.12 -6.65
N HIS A 64 10.68 7.93 -7.12
CA HIS A 64 9.58 7.48 -7.98
C HIS A 64 9.41 8.44 -9.16
N ASN A 65 9.56 7.93 -10.39
CA ASN A 65 9.54 8.72 -11.63
C ASN A 65 10.47 9.95 -11.56
N GLY A 66 11.69 9.75 -11.02
CA GLY A 66 12.68 10.83 -10.85
C GLY A 66 12.39 11.82 -9.73
N ARG A 67 11.31 11.65 -8.96
CA ARG A 67 10.97 12.53 -7.83
C ARG A 67 11.29 11.85 -6.49
N PRO A 68 11.84 12.58 -5.51
CA PRO A 68 12.07 12.03 -4.19
C PRO A 68 10.74 11.74 -3.49
N VAL A 69 10.68 10.61 -2.80
CA VAL A 69 9.53 10.14 -2.03
C VAL A 69 9.98 9.84 -0.61
N HIS A 70 9.23 10.38 0.36
CA HIS A 70 9.50 10.23 1.78
C HIS A 70 8.25 9.66 2.46
N HIS A 71 8.39 8.50 3.10
CA HIS A 71 7.29 7.83 3.79
C HIS A 71 7.62 7.58 5.26
N PRO A 72 7.05 8.36 6.19
CA PRO A 72 7.06 8.02 7.60
C PRO A 72 6.31 6.69 7.79
N HIS A 73 6.94 5.72 8.45
CA HIS A 73 6.35 4.40 8.65
C HIS A 73 6.56 3.90 10.07
N HIS A 74 5.56 3.16 10.57
CA HIS A 74 5.58 2.55 11.89
C HIS A 74 5.77 1.05 11.75
N LEU A 75 6.98 0.57 12.05
CA LEU A 75 7.33 -0.84 12.00
C LEU A 75 6.93 -1.52 13.30
N ARG A 76 5.82 -2.25 13.26
CA ARG A 76 5.39 -3.12 14.36
C ARG A 76 6.22 -4.40 14.30
N ILE A 77 6.83 -4.77 15.42
CA ILE A 77 7.68 -5.96 15.54
C ILE A 77 6.89 -7.08 16.19
N VAL A 78 7.09 -8.30 15.70
CA VAL A 78 6.62 -9.56 16.30
C VAL A 78 7.76 -10.57 16.24
N HIS A 79 7.63 -11.66 16.99
CA HIS A 79 8.42 -12.85 16.71
C HIS A 79 7.70 -13.74 15.70
N ARG A 80 8.46 -14.41 14.86
CA ARG A 80 7.95 -15.46 13.97
C ARG A 80 8.89 -16.67 14.07
N ASN A 81 8.32 -17.87 14.22
CA ASN A 81 9.09 -19.12 14.15
C ASN A 81 9.19 -19.61 12.70
N ASP A 82 9.95 -20.70 12.51
CA ASP A 82 10.13 -21.35 11.21
C ASP A 82 8.82 -21.89 10.61
N ARG A 83 7.78 -22.08 11.43
CA ARG A 83 6.43 -22.48 11.00
C ARG A 83 5.55 -21.30 10.60
N GLY A 84 6.03 -20.07 10.70
CA GLY A 84 5.29 -18.85 10.38
C GLY A 84 4.34 -18.38 11.48
N GLU A 85 4.31 -19.03 12.63
CA GLU A 85 3.45 -18.65 13.75
C GLU A 85 3.99 -17.36 14.39
N GLU A 86 3.09 -16.41 14.63
CA GLU A 86 3.43 -15.12 15.23
C GLU A 86 3.08 -15.10 16.71
N TRP A 87 4.01 -14.66 17.55
CA TRP A 87 3.70 -14.34 18.94
C TRP A 87 4.21 -12.95 19.31
N ARG A 88 3.45 -12.32 20.22
CA ARG A 88 3.87 -11.09 20.88
C ARG A 88 4.48 -11.50 22.20
N TYR A 89 5.78 -11.29 22.36
CA TYR A 89 6.37 -11.31 23.68
C TYR A 89 6.60 -9.88 24.13
N GLN A 90 6.19 -9.57 25.37
CA GLN A 90 6.47 -8.27 25.96
C GLN A 90 7.99 -8.20 26.19
N MET A 91 8.63 -7.09 25.80
CA MET A 91 10.06 -6.83 26.00
C MET A 91 10.35 -6.57 27.49
N ASN A 92 10.03 -7.53 28.36
CA ASN A 92 10.01 -7.34 29.82
C ASN A 92 11.39 -7.45 30.44
N SER A 93 12.37 -7.96 29.69
CA SER A 93 13.74 -8.01 30.13
C SER A 93 14.64 -7.76 28.93
N ARG A 94 15.38 -6.66 28.99
CA ARG A 94 16.59 -6.42 28.18
C ARG A 94 17.70 -7.36 28.63
N SER A 95 17.42 -8.66 28.71
CA SER A 95 18.46 -9.63 29.01
C SER A 95 19.34 -9.75 27.78
N GLU A 96 20.66 -9.78 27.95
CA GLU A 96 21.62 -10.11 26.87
C GLU A 96 21.28 -11.44 26.17
N ARG A 97 20.46 -12.30 26.80
CA ARG A 97 19.97 -13.59 26.27
C ARG A 97 18.69 -13.48 25.44
N TYR A 98 18.19 -12.28 25.16
CA TYR A 98 16.96 -12.11 24.40
C TYR A 98 17.20 -12.45 22.92
N ASN A 99 16.43 -13.38 22.36
CA ASN A 99 16.60 -13.80 20.98
C ASN A 99 15.96 -12.77 20.02
N TYR A 100 16.79 -11.88 19.46
CA TYR A 100 16.40 -10.87 18.48
C TYR A 100 16.38 -11.38 17.03
N GLU A 101 16.84 -12.60 16.76
CA GLU A 101 16.93 -13.16 15.40
C GLU A 101 15.54 -13.44 14.82
N THR A 102 14.62 -13.89 15.67
CA THR A 102 13.23 -14.20 15.30
C THR A 102 12.35 -12.96 15.15
N PHE A 103 12.90 -11.75 15.35
CA PHE A 103 12.15 -10.51 15.13
C PHE A 103 11.83 -10.31 13.65
N CYS A 104 10.57 -9.98 13.38
CA CYS A 104 10.06 -9.67 12.04
C CYS A 104 9.12 -8.47 12.09
N ALA A 105 9.01 -7.75 10.97
CA ALA A 105 7.94 -6.78 10.80
C ALA A 105 6.60 -7.49 10.63
N LYS A 106 5.59 -7.05 11.39
CA LYS A 106 4.22 -7.58 11.28
C LYS A 106 3.56 -7.24 9.95
N LYS A 107 3.91 -6.08 9.38
CA LYS A 107 3.35 -5.57 8.14
C LYS A 107 4.49 -5.19 7.21
N GLY A 108 4.24 -5.35 5.91
CA GLY A 108 5.16 -4.94 4.85
C GLY A 108 5.30 -3.42 4.71
N PRO A 109 5.86 -2.95 3.58
CA PRO A 109 6.02 -1.54 3.29
C PRO A 109 4.67 -0.80 3.22
N PRO A 110 4.67 0.55 3.28
CA PRO A 110 3.47 1.35 3.09
C PRO A 110 2.71 0.96 1.81
N GLY A 111 1.37 0.97 1.85
CA GLY A 111 0.54 0.56 0.71
C GLY A 111 0.78 1.36 -0.58
N ASN A 112 1.21 2.61 -0.45
CA ASN A 112 1.58 3.50 -1.57
C ASN A 112 3.09 3.56 -1.82
N CYS A 113 3.84 2.51 -1.44
CA CYS A 113 5.27 2.42 -1.75
C CYS A 113 5.53 2.41 -3.27
N PRO A 114 6.74 2.79 -3.70
CA PRO A 114 7.14 2.76 -5.12
C PRO A 114 6.78 1.44 -5.81
N ARG A 115 7.07 0.29 -5.20
CA ARG A 115 6.71 -1.04 -5.72
C ARG A 115 5.22 -1.21 -5.96
N ASN A 116 4.37 -0.95 -4.96
CA ASN A 116 2.93 -1.15 -5.09
C ASN A 116 2.32 -0.20 -6.12
N ARG A 117 2.83 1.03 -6.23
CA ARG A 117 2.40 1.97 -7.27
C ARG A 117 2.79 1.48 -8.67
N ARG A 118 3.98 0.90 -8.81
CA ARG A 118 4.42 0.27 -10.06
C ARG A 118 3.51 -0.90 -10.45
N LEU A 119 3.29 -1.85 -9.53
CA LEU A 119 2.40 -2.99 -9.75
C LEU A 119 0.97 -2.57 -10.12
N ARG A 120 0.40 -1.53 -9.47
CA ARG A 120 -0.92 -1.01 -9.83
C ARG A 120 -0.97 -0.43 -11.25
N ARG A 121 0.11 0.22 -11.72
CA ARG A 121 0.19 0.75 -13.09
C ARG A 121 0.33 -0.38 -14.12
N GLU A 122 1.18 -1.37 -13.84
CA GLU A 122 1.35 -2.55 -14.69
C GLU A 122 0.02 -3.32 -14.83
N ALA A 123 -0.71 -3.51 -13.73
CA ALA A 123 -2.03 -4.13 -13.77
C ALA A 123 -3.08 -3.30 -14.54
N ALA A 124 -3.06 -1.97 -14.40
CA ALA A 124 -3.96 -1.09 -15.15
C ALA A 124 -3.65 -1.07 -16.66
N ALA A 125 -2.36 -1.09 -17.02
CA ALA A 125 -1.92 -1.17 -18.42
C ALA A 125 -2.34 -2.50 -19.06
N ALA A 126 -2.09 -3.63 -18.38
CA ALA A 126 -2.52 -4.95 -18.85
C ALA A 126 -4.05 -5.03 -19.05
N ALA A 127 -4.83 -4.51 -18.10
CA ALA A 127 -6.29 -4.46 -18.23
C ALA A 127 -6.78 -3.57 -19.38
N SER A 128 -6.02 -2.52 -19.75
CA SER A 128 -6.35 -1.69 -20.92
C SER A 128 -5.95 -2.35 -22.25
N GLU A 129 -4.88 -3.14 -22.27
CA GLU A 129 -4.46 -3.90 -23.45
C GLU A 129 -5.43 -5.06 -23.76
N GLU A 130 -5.94 -5.77 -22.74
CA GLU A 130 -6.98 -6.79 -22.92
C GLU A 130 -8.28 -6.20 -23.49
N LYS A 131 -8.69 -5.00 -23.03
CA LYS A 131 -9.84 -4.29 -23.62
C LYS A 131 -9.62 -3.82 -25.06
N ALA A 132 -8.38 -3.46 -25.42
CA ALA A 132 -8.05 -3.06 -26.78
C ALA A 132 -7.99 -4.28 -27.73
N ALA A 133 -7.46 -5.41 -27.28
CA ALA A 133 -7.41 -6.65 -28.06
C ALA A 133 -8.81 -7.25 -28.30
N ASP A 134 -9.71 -7.21 -27.31
CA ASP A 134 -11.11 -7.66 -27.44
C ASP A 134 -11.97 -6.77 -28.37
N SER A 135 -11.47 -5.58 -28.71
CA SER A 135 -12.13 -4.66 -29.67
C SER A 135 -11.65 -4.80 -31.11
N SER A 136 -10.66 -5.66 -31.38
CA SER A 136 -10.02 -5.77 -32.70
C SER A 136 -10.63 -6.81 -33.66
N ASP A 137 -11.71 -7.49 -33.28
CA ASP A 137 -12.31 -8.59 -34.06
C ASP A 137 -13.62 -8.25 -34.80
N MET A 138 -13.94 -6.96 -34.98
CA MET A 138 -15.14 -6.53 -35.71
C MET A 138 -14.87 -5.32 -36.61
N ASN A 139 -14.10 -5.50 -37.69
CA ASN A 139 -14.29 -4.64 -38.88
C ASN A 139 -13.72 -5.24 -40.19
N ASP A 140 -14.49 -6.13 -40.82
CA ASP A 140 -14.52 -6.23 -42.29
C ASP A 140 -15.99 -6.24 -42.75
N SER A 141 -16.56 -5.04 -42.90
CA SER A 141 -17.55 -4.76 -43.95
C SER A 141 -17.91 -3.28 -43.95
N SER A 142 -17.53 -2.65 -45.04
CA SER A 142 -18.04 -1.38 -45.60
C SER A 142 -19.44 -0.98 -45.17
N VAL A 143 -19.63 0.27 -44.73
CA VAL A 143 -20.43 1.30 -45.42
C VAL A 143 -20.22 2.66 -44.76
N ALA A 144 -20.15 3.70 -45.59
CA ALA A 144 -20.00 5.10 -45.23
C ALA A 144 -21.23 5.66 -44.51
N SER A 145 -21.04 6.64 -43.60
CA SER A 145 -21.85 7.86 -43.48
C SER A 145 -21.27 8.82 -42.44
N GLU A 146 -21.55 10.10 -42.67
CA GLU A 146 -20.99 11.33 -42.10
C GLU A 146 -21.42 11.67 -40.65
N SER A 147 -20.86 12.80 -40.17
CA SER A 147 -21.28 13.68 -39.05
C SER A 147 -20.75 13.29 -37.67
N SER A 148 -19.88 14.08 -37.03
CA SER A 148 -20.02 15.43 -36.44
C SER A 148 -20.16 15.32 -34.91
N SER A 149 -19.21 15.98 -34.24
CA SER A 149 -19.36 16.68 -32.95
C SER A 149 -19.81 15.93 -31.70
N GLU A 150 -18.92 15.99 -30.71
CA GLU A 150 -19.19 16.13 -29.27
C GLU A 150 -19.79 14.94 -28.47
N ASP A 151 -19.12 14.73 -27.34
CA ASP A 151 -19.64 14.29 -26.05
C ASP A 151 -19.91 12.81 -25.73
N GLY A 152 -19.64 12.55 -24.45
CA GLY A 152 -20.45 11.64 -23.66
C GLY A 152 -20.03 10.18 -23.75
N GLN A 153 -19.53 9.64 -22.63
CA GLN A 153 -19.70 8.22 -22.37
C GLN A 153 -21.18 7.87 -22.56
N SER A 154 -21.48 7.11 -23.62
CA SER A 154 -22.80 6.53 -23.84
C SER A 154 -22.97 5.37 -22.85
N PHE A 155 -23.79 5.58 -21.83
CA PHE A 155 -24.22 4.50 -20.94
C PHE A 155 -25.40 3.77 -21.59
N PRO A 156 -25.45 2.42 -21.57
CA PRO A 156 -26.64 1.72 -22.03
C PRO A 156 -27.83 2.04 -21.12
N ASP A 157 -29.04 2.03 -21.67
CA ASP A 157 -30.25 2.31 -20.89
C ASP A 157 -30.40 1.28 -19.76
N GLY A 158 -30.61 1.76 -18.53
CA GLY A 158 -30.54 0.87 -17.37
C GLY A 158 -30.56 1.54 -16.01
N TRP A 159 -30.64 0.71 -14.96
CA TRP A 159 -30.54 1.12 -13.57
C TRP A 159 -29.09 1.07 -13.07
N TYR A 160 -28.63 2.14 -12.45
CA TYR A 160 -27.27 2.27 -11.92
C TYR A 160 -27.28 2.76 -10.47
N ALA A 161 -26.25 2.40 -9.71
CA ALA A 161 -26.06 2.92 -8.36
C ALA A 161 -25.78 4.42 -8.40
N ASP A 162 -26.49 5.21 -7.58
CA ASP A 162 -26.27 6.66 -7.50
C ASP A 162 -24.95 6.97 -6.78
N PRO A 163 -23.95 7.59 -7.44
CA PRO A 163 -22.70 7.97 -6.80
C PRO A 163 -22.86 9.12 -5.79
N GLY A 164 -24.01 9.82 -5.76
CA GLY A 164 -24.31 10.91 -4.84
C GLY A 164 -25.00 10.50 -3.54
N ALA A 165 -25.40 9.23 -3.38
CA ALA A 165 -26.18 8.80 -2.23
C ALA A 165 -25.30 8.50 -1.00
N SER A 166 -25.37 9.36 0.01
CA SER A 166 -24.70 9.15 1.29
C SER A 166 -25.46 8.15 2.17
N GLU A 167 -24.88 6.97 2.33
CA GLU A 167 -24.96 6.01 3.46
C GLU A 167 -26.31 5.56 4.05
N SER A 168 -27.47 5.94 3.51
CA SER A 168 -28.74 5.38 3.99
C SER A 168 -29.76 5.15 2.88
N GLY A 169 -29.70 3.95 2.29
CA GLY A 169 -30.69 3.45 1.32
C GLY A 169 -30.12 3.37 -0.09
N ALA A 170 -30.10 2.16 -0.65
CA ALA A 170 -29.66 1.93 -2.03
C ALA A 170 -30.60 2.67 -3.01
N SER A 171 -30.20 3.86 -3.44
CA SER A 171 -30.89 4.61 -4.48
C SER A 171 -30.29 4.24 -5.83
N LEU A 172 -31.16 3.85 -6.76
CA LEU A 172 -30.82 3.58 -8.15
C LEU A 172 -31.26 4.76 -9.01
N ARG A 173 -30.48 5.10 -10.03
CA ARG A 173 -30.83 6.07 -11.07
C ARG A 173 -31.04 5.35 -12.39
N TRP A 174 -32.02 5.80 -13.16
CA TRP A 174 -32.27 5.30 -14.51
C TRP A 174 -31.56 6.20 -15.51
N PHE A 175 -30.79 5.61 -16.41
CA PHE A 175 -30.22 6.31 -17.56
C PHE A 175 -31.01 5.91 -18.79
N GLU A 176 -31.52 6.89 -19.53
CA GLU A 176 -32.23 6.67 -20.79
C GLU A 176 -32.07 7.91 -21.69
N ASN A 177 -31.89 7.70 -22.99
CA ASN A 177 -31.77 8.78 -23.98
C ASN A 177 -30.70 9.83 -23.64
N GLY A 178 -29.59 9.41 -23.02
CA GLY A 178 -28.48 10.30 -22.67
C GLY A 178 -28.69 11.14 -21.39
N GLN A 179 -29.79 10.93 -20.66
CA GLN A 179 -30.13 11.69 -19.46
C GLN A 179 -30.29 10.81 -18.22
N TRP A 180 -29.84 11.33 -17.08
CA TRP A 180 -30.00 10.69 -15.78
C TRP A 180 -31.32 11.12 -15.14
N THR A 181 -32.23 10.16 -14.92
CA THR A 181 -33.49 10.37 -14.21
C THR A 181 -33.39 9.77 -12.81
N SER A 182 -33.62 10.59 -11.78
CA SER A 182 -33.66 10.12 -10.39
C SER A 182 -35.10 9.78 -10.00
N TYR A 183 -35.35 8.54 -9.60
CA TYR A 183 -36.61 8.13 -9.00
C TYR A 183 -36.47 8.15 -7.48
N THR A 184 -37.07 9.13 -6.82
CA THR A 184 -37.33 9.05 -5.38
C THR A 184 -38.50 8.09 -5.15
N ARG A 185 -38.27 7.02 -4.38
CA ARG A 185 -39.34 6.17 -3.89
C ARG A 185 -39.83 6.66 -2.54
#